data_AF-A0A1H2G921-F1
#
_entry.id   AF-A0A1H2G921-F1
#
_cell.length_a   1.000
_cell.length_b   1.000
_cell.length_c   1.000
_cell.angle_alpha   90.00
_cell.angle_beta   90.00
_cell.angle_gamma   90.00
#
_symmetry.space_group_name_H-M   'P 1'
#
loop_
_entity.id
_entity.type
_entity.pdbx_description
1 polymer ?
#
loop_
_entity_poly.entity_id
_entity_poly.type
_entity_poly.pdbx_seq_one_letter_code
_entity_poly.pdbx_strand_id
1 'polypeptide(L)'
;MGTVMSMGMTLDMSVKILEVKDGIYESEMKFSKISMDMLQGGNIMSYDSSKSDAELDDTGKMMKAQMEPMLEAVIFAKGNDLGEVLETKVEPNIPGVSEMGKQTSTIIYPKGAVKIGTTWTSSKNEKGMVMDFFYKVKSIL
;
A
#
# COMPACT_ATOMS: atom_id res chain seq x y z
N MET A 1 0.61 26.14 19.44
CA MET A 1 0.42 24.68 19.55
C MET A 1 -0.11 24.21 18.21
N GLY A 2 0.66 23.40 17.48
CA GLY A 2 0.28 22.95 16.14
C GLY A 2 -0.99 22.11 16.22
N THR A 3 -1.94 22.36 15.33
CA THR A 3 -3.11 21.49 15.14
C THR A 3 -2.62 20.07 14.89
N VAL A 4 -2.85 19.18 15.86
CA VAL A 4 -2.56 17.75 15.72
C VAL A 4 -3.52 17.23 14.67
N MET A 5 -3.02 17.00 13.46
CA MET A 5 -3.74 16.22 12.45
C MET A 5 -3.49 14.75 12.73
N SER A 6 -4.57 14.00 12.94
CA SER A 6 -4.52 12.54 12.98
C SER A 6 -5.29 12.01 11.79
N MET A 7 -4.74 11.00 11.12
CA MET A 7 -5.37 10.37 9.96
C MET A 7 -5.25 8.86 10.11
N GLY A 8 -6.40 8.18 10.16
CA GLY A 8 -6.52 6.75 9.99
C GLY A 8 -6.95 6.47 8.55
N MET A 9 -6.28 5.53 7.90
CA MET A 9 -6.62 5.11 6.54
C MET A 9 -6.63 3.59 6.47
N THR A 10 -7.67 3.03 5.84
CA THR A 10 -7.79 1.59 5.56
C THR A 10 -7.98 1.41 4.05
N LEU A 11 -7.24 0.46 3.50
CA LEU A 11 -7.19 0.15 2.08
C LEU A 11 -7.41 -1.34 1.89
N ASP A 12 -8.48 -1.70 1.20
CA ASP A 12 -8.68 -3.06 0.73
C ASP A 12 -8.20 -3.16 -0.72
N MET A 13 -7.35 -4.13 -0.99
CA MET A 13 -6.77 -4.37 -2.31
C MET A 13 -6.96 -5.82 -2.71
N SER A 14 -7.32 -6.03 -3.98
CA SER A 14 -7.21 -7.33 -4.62
C SER A 14 -5.91 -7.42 -5.40
N VAL A 15 -5.14 -8.49 -5.17
CA VAL A 15 -3.92 -8.80 -5.93
C VAL A 15 -4.17 -10.04 -6.77
N LYS A 16 -3.89 -9.95 -8.06
CA LYS A 16 -3.99 -11.05 -9.02
C LYS A 16 -2.64 -11.30 -9.65
N ILE A 17 -2.11 -12.51 -9.55
CA ILE A 17 -0.91 -12.92 -10.28
C ILE A 17 -1.31 -13.22 -11.73
N LEU A 18 -0.65 -12.56 -12.67
CA LEU A 18 -0.88 -12.70 -14.11
C LEU A 18 0.02 -13.77 -14.72
N GLU A 19 1.31 -13.73 -14.40
CA GLU A 19 2.32 -14.65 -14.91
C GLU A 19 3.38 -14.91 -13.84
N VAL A 20 3.97 -16.11 -13.86
CA VAL A 20 5.18 -16.45 -13.12
C VAL A 20 6.15 -17.11 -14.08
N LYS A 21 7.32 -16.51 -14.27
CA LYS A 21 8.36 -16.99 -15.18
C LYS A 21 9.74 -16.67 -14.62
N ASP A 22 10.62 -17.68 -14.59
CA ASP A 22 12.02 -17.54 -14.17
C ASP A 22 12.20 -16.85 -12.80
N GLY A 23 11.32 -17.15 -11.83
CA GLY A 23 11.35 -16.56 -10.49
C GLY A 23 10.82 -15.12 -10.41
N ILE A 24 10.34 -14.58 -11.54
CA ILE A 24 9.70 -13.28 -11.65
C ILE A 24 8.19 -13.48 -11.77
N TYR A 25 7.42 -12.71 -11.01
CA TYR A 25 5.96 -12.68 -11.14
C TYR A 25 5.48 -11.31 -11.59
N GLU A 26 4.44 -11.33 -12.40
CA GLU A 26 3.69 -10.15 -12.81
C GLU A 26 2.35 -10.16 -12.08
N SER A 27 1.97 -9.02 -11.52
CA SER A 27 0.78 -8.89 -10.71
C SER A 27 -0.02 -7.65 -11.10
N GLU A 28 -1.33 -7.79 -11.02
CA GLU A 28 -2.31 -6.72 -11.13
C GLU A 28 -2.90 -6.47 -9.74
N MET A 29 -2.86 -5.23 -9.28
CA MET A 29 -3.45 -4.80 -8.01
C MET A 29 -4.50 -3.74 -8.27
N LYS A 30 -5.64 -3.87 -7.59
CA LYS A 30 -6.76 -2.93 -7.65
C LYS A 30 -7.29 -2.65 -6.26
N PHE A 31 -7.62 -1.39 -5.98
CA PHE A 31 -8.29 -1.03 -4.73
C PHE A 31 -9.77 -1.39 -4.84
N SER A 32 -10.24 -2.21 -3.90
CA SER A 32 -11.66 -2.55 -3.79
C SER A 32 -12.40 -1.62 -2.83
N LYS A 33 -11.71 -1.09 -1.82
CA LYS A 33 -12.29 -0.18 -0.84
C LYS A 33 -11.24 0.76 -0.25
N ILE A 34 -11.64 2.00 -0.02
CA ILE A 34 -10.87 3.01 0.68
C ILE A 34 -11.75 3.59 1.77
N SER A 35 -11.25 3.60 3.02
CA SER A 35 -11.86 4.38 4.10
C SER A 35 -10.83 5.21 4.83
N MET A 36 -11.23 6.41 5.26
CA MET A 36 -10.37 7.39 5.88
C MET A 36 -11.12 8.13 6.98
N ASP A 37 -10.45 8.30 8.12
CA ASP A 37 -10.91 9.13 9.22
C ASP A 37 -9.82 10.15 9.55
N MET A 38 -10.13 11.43 9.41
CA MET A 38 -9.21 12.53 9.69
C MET A 38 -9.75 13.41 10.81
N LEU A 39 -8.94 13.59 11.87
CA LEU A 39 -9.23 14.53 12.95
C LEU A 39 -8.37 15.78 12.75
N GLN A 40 -9.01 16.93 12.49
CA GLN A 40 -8.34 18.21 12.35
C GLN A 40 -9.08 19.28 13.18
N GLY A 41 -8.39 19.85 14.17
CA GLY A 41 -8.94 20.96 14.97
C GLY A 41 -10.22 20.61 15.74
N GLY A 42 -10.43 19.33 16.08
CA GLY A 42 -11.62 18.84 16.76
C GLY A 42 -12.77 18.40 15.83
N ASN A 43 -12.65 18.63 14.52
CA ASN A 43 -13.59 18.13 13.52
C ASN A 43 -13.12 16.77 12.99
N ILE A 44 -14.04 15.80 12.96
CA ILE A 44 -13.83 14.49 12.33
C ILE A 44 -14.37 14.57 10.91
N MET A 45 -13.53 14.24 9.95
CA MET A 45 -13.88 14.09 8.55
C MET A 45 -13.70 12.63 8.17
N SER A 46 -14.79 11.99 7.74
CA SER A 46 -14.80 10.56 7.46
C SER A 46 -15.25 10.29 6.03
N TYR A 47 -14.56 9.36 5.37
CA TYR A 47 -14.89 8.87 4.04
C TYR A 47 -14.86 7.34 4.03
N ASP A 48 -15.84 6.73 3.36
CA ASP A 48 -15.89 5.30 3.09
C ASP A 48 -16.43 5.10 1.67
N SER A 49 -15.63 4.51 0.79
CA SER A 49 -15.98 4.31 -0.62
C SER A 49 -17.14 3.34 -0.86
N SER A 50 -17.56 2.59 0.16
CA SER A 50 -18.74 1.71 0.09
C SER A 50 -20.05 2.44 0.37
N LYS A 51 -20.01 3.70 0.84
CA LYS A 51 -21.20 4.52 1.08
C LYS A 51 -21.67 5.22 -0.18
N SER A 52 -22.98 5.41 -0.30
CA SER A 52 -23.58 6.19 -1.38
C SER A 52 -23.42 7.70 -1.14
N ASP A 53 -23.58 8.52 -2.19
CA ASP A 53 -23.46 9.98 -2.09
C ASP A 53 -24.47 10.62 -1.12
N ALA A 54 -25.62 9.97 -0.89
CA ALA A 54 -26.63 10.43 0.05
C ALA A 54 -26.22 10.20 1.52
N GLU A 55 -25.29 9.27 1.77
CA GLU A 55 -24.76 8.93 3.09
C GLU A 55 -23.48 9.70 3.43
N LEU A 56 -22.93 10.43 2.45
CA LEU A 56 -21.76 11.27 2.63
C LEU A 56 -22.19 12.72 2.87
N ASP A 57 -21.59 13.34 3.89
CA ASP A 57 -21.66 14.79 4.06
C ASP A 57 -20.82 15.50 2.98
N ASP A 58 -20.90 16.83 2.92
CA ASP A 58 -20.19 17.62 1.90
C ASP A 58 -18.67 17.41 1.95
N THR A 59 -18.12 17.09 3.12
CA THR A 59 -16.69 16.81 3.27
C THR A 59 -16.34 15.40 2.78
N GLY A 60 -17.18 14.42 3.08
CA GLY A 60 -17.09 13.05 2.56
C GLY A 60 -17.20 13.02 1.03
N LYS A 61 -18.04 13.85 0.43
CA LYS A 61 -18.13 14.02 -1.03
C LYS A 61 -16.86 14.64 -1.63
N MET A 62 -16.29 15.64 -0.94
CA MET A 62 -15.02 16.23 -1.36
C MET A 62 -13.86 15.23 -1.30
N MET A 63 -13.82 14.38 -0.26
CA MET A 63 -12.87 13.28 -0.15
C MET A 63 -13.10 12.22 -1.22
N LYS A 64 -14.36 11.85 -1.48
CA LYS A 64 -14.72 10.94 -2.57
C LYS A 64 -14.12 11.39 -3.90
N ALA A 65 -14.31 12.66 -4.29
CA ALA A 65 -13.80 13.18 -5.55
C ALA A 65 -12.26 13.09 -5.68
N GLN A 66 -11.53 13.09 -4.56
CA GLN A 66 -10.07 12.90 -4.56
C GLN A 66 -9.65 11.43 -4.58
N MET A 67 -10.43 10.55 -3.95
CA MET A 67 -10.08 9.14 -3.76
C MET A 67 -10.66 8.22 -4.84
N GLU A 68 -11.77 8.60 -5.47
CA GLU A 68 -12.47 7.84 -6.51
C GLU A 68 -11.56 7.48 -7.70
N PRO A 69 -10.70 8.39 -8.21
CA PRO A 69 -9.72 8.02 -9.23
C PRO A 69 -8.84 6.83 -8.80
N MET A 70 -8.44 6.76 -7.52
CA MET A 70 -7.61 5.65 -7.04
C MET A 70 -8.32 4.30 -7.08
N LEU A 71 -9.64 4.26 -6.91
CA LEU A 71 -10.43 3.03 -7.04
C LEU A 71 -10.48 2.52 -8.48
N GLU A 72 -10.38 3.42 -9.46
CA GLU A 72 -10.33 3.08 -10.89
C GLU A 72 -8.93 2.66 -11.35
N ALA A 73 -7.90 2.98 -10.57
CA ALA A 73 -6.52 2.70 -10.92
C ALA A 73 -6.18 1.21 -10.83
N VAL A 74 -5.43 0.76 -11.83
CA VAL A 74 -4.83 -0.57 -11.90
C VAL A 74 -3.32 -0.41 -11.74
N ILE A 75 -2.75 -1.05 -10.73
CA ILE A 75 -1.31 -1.09 -10.50
C ILE A 75 -0.78 -2.42 -11.04
N PHE A 76 0.10 -2.35 -12.02
CA PHE A 76 0.87 -3.48 -12.49
C PHE A 76 2.23 -3.46 -11.80
N ALA A 77 2.61 -4.56 -11.16
CA ALA A 77 3.92 -4.70 -10.53
C ALA A 77 4.59 -5.99 -10.99
N LYS A 78 5.88 -5.87 -11.30
CA LYS A 78 6.78 -6.99 -11.58
C LYS A 78 7.71 -7.15 -10.39
N GLY A 79 7.67 -8.31 -9.75
CA GLY A 79 8.49 -8.62 -8.59
C GLY A 79 9.20 -9.96 -8.73
N ASN A 80 10.16 -10.24 -7.87
CA ASN A 80 10.79 -11.56 -7.78
C ASN A 80 10.40 -12.30 -6.51
N ASP A 81 10.71 -13.59 -6.48
CA ASP A 81 10.54 -14.50 -5.34
C ASP A 81 11.23 -14.06 -4.04
N LEU A 82 12.11 -13.06 -4.10
CA LEU A 82 12.74 -12.43 -2.94
C LEU A 82 12.00 -11.18 -2.44
N GLY A 83 10.86 -10.83 -3.03
CA GLY A 83 10.07 -9.67 -2.62
C GLY A 83 10.59 -8.33 -3.16
N GLU A 84 11.58 -8.34 -4.05
CA GLU A 84 12.04 -7.12 -4.74
C GLU A 84 11.01 -6.72 -5.80
N VAL A 85 10.64 -5.43 -5.82
CA VAL A 85 9.83 -4.84 -6.91
C VAL A 85 10.78 -4.35 -7.98
N LEU A 86 10.72 -4.96 -9.15
CA LEU A 86 11.56 -4.64 -10.31
C LEU A 86 10.95 -3.51 -11.15
N GLU A 87 9.63 -3.52 -11.30
CA GLU A 87 8.90 -2.54 -12.10
C GLU A 87 7.52 -2.27 -11.50
N THR A 88 7.02 -1.04 -11.64
CA THR A 88 5.65 -0.69 -11.28
C THR A 88 5.10 0.31 -12.27
N LYS A 89 3.87 0.07 -12.73
CA LYS A 89 3.11 0.94 -13.63
C LYS A 89 1.71 1.12 -13.08
N VAL A 90 1.14 2.32 -13.22
CA VAL A 90 -0.23 2.62 -12.80
C VAL A 90 -1.02 3.16 -13.98
N GLU A 91 -2.20 2.61 -14.20
CA GLU A 91 -3.12 3.01 -15.27
C GLU A 91 -4.54 3.26 -14.73
N PRO A 92 -5.13 4.45 -14.92
CA PRO A 92 -4.50 5.67 -15.43
C PRO A 92 -3.39 6.18 -14.50
N ASN A 93 -2.50 7.06 -14.99
CA ASN A 93 -1.43 7.61 -14.15
C ASN A 93 -2.00 8.59 -13.11
N ILE A 94 -2.17 8.12 -11.88
CA ILE A 94 -2.69 8.93 -10.78
C ILE A 94 -1.55 9.34 -9.85
N PRO A 95 -1.36 10.65 -9.61
CA PRO A 95 -0.36 11.14 -8.67
C PRO A 95 -0.50 10.47 -7.29
N GLY A 96 0.61 9.95 -6.76
CA GLY A 96 0.66 9.33 -5.43
C GLY A 96 0.36 7.82 -5.38
N VAL A 97 -0.43 7.27 -6.32
CA VAL A 97 -0.76 5.83 -6.36
C VAL A 97 0.47 4.98 -6.70
N SER A 98 1.30 5.47 -7.63
CA SER A 98 2.55 4.79 -8.02
C SER A 98 3.54 4.67 -6.86
N GLU A 99 3.50 5.59 -5.91
CA GLU A 99 4.36 5.52 -4.72
C GLU A 99 3.81 4.48 -3.72
N MET A 100 2.49 4.40 -3.59
CA MET A 100 1.82 3.41 -2.73
C MET A 100 2.10 1.98 -3.21
N GLY A 101 2.09 1.75 -4.52
CA GLY A 101 2.46 0.46 -5.13
C GLY A 101 3.90 0.02 -4.83
N LYS A 102 4.85 0.96 -4.63
CA LYS A 102 6.24 0.64 -4.22
C LYS A 102 6.38 0.30 -2.74
N GLN A 103 5.39 0.66 -1.92
CA GLN A 103 5.40 0.40 -0.48
C GLN A 103 4.81 -0.96 -0.11
N THR A 104 4.16 -1.68 -1.04
CA THR A 104 3.55 -2.99 -0.77
C THR A 104 4.58 -4.10 -0.52
N SER A 105 5.76 -4.02 -1.15
CA SER A 105 6.90 -4.88 -0.82
C SER A 105 7.66 -4.34 0.39
N THR A 106 7.31 -4.85 1.56
CA THR A 106 7.95 -4.49 2.83
C THR A 106 9.12 -5.40 3.20
N ILE A 107 9.21 -6.59 2.61
CA ILE A 107 10.19 -7.61 2.97
C ILE A 107 11.00 -8.02 1.74
N ILE A 108 12.32 -7.81 1.81
CA ILE A 108 13.28 -8.41 0.89
C ILE A 108 13.86 -9.64 1.60
N TYR A 109 13.63 -10.82 1.02
CA TYR A 109 14.13 -12.08 1.55
C TYR A 109 15.61 -12.29 1.18
N PRO A 110 16.39 -12.98 2.02
CA PRO A 110 17.77 -13.31 1.70
C PRO A 110 17.85 -14.31 0.53
N LYS A 111 18.87 -14.16 -0.33
CA LYS A 111 19.11 -15.03 -1.50
C LYS A 111 19.44 -16.49 -1.15
N GLY A 112 19.80 -16.77 0.11
CA GLY A 112 20.18 -18.10 0.57
C GLY A 112 19.05 -18.82 1.31
N ALA A 113 19.15 -20.14 1.41
CA ALA A 113 18.22 -20.95 2.19
C ALA A 113 18.15 -20.45 3.64
N VAL A 114 16.93 -20.25 4.14
CA VAL A 114 16.67 -19.85 5.52
C VAL A 114 16.33 -21.08 6.37
N LYS A 115 16.70 -21.04 7.65
CA LYS A 115 16.31 -22.03 8.65
C LYS A 115 15.67 -21.34 9.85
N ILE A 116 14.99 -22.10 10.70
CA ILE A 116 14.48 -21.57 11.97
C ILE A 116 15.64 -20.93 12.74
N GLY A 117 15.45 -19.68 13.17
CA GLY A 117 16.47 -18.88 13.83
C GLY A 117 17.34 -18.02 12.91
N THR A 118 17.26 -18.16 11.58
CA THR A 118 17.92 -17.22 10.65
C THR A 118 17.38 -15.81 10.91
N THR A 119 18.29 -14.85 11.00
CA THR A 119 17.99 -13.43 11.15
C THR A 119 18.57 -12.65 9.99
N TRP A 120 17.85 -11.63 9.54
CA TRP A 120 18.38 -10.66 8.59
C TRP A 120 17.79 -9.28 8.87
N THR A 121 18.47 -8.27 8.36
CA THR A 121 18.07 -6.87 8.48
C THR A 121 17.90 -6.27 7.10
N SER A 122 16.93 -5.38 6.97
CA SER A 122 16.77 -4.52 5.79
C SER A 122 16.62 -3.09 6.27
N SER A 123 17.21 -2.13 5.56
CA SER A 123 17.05 -0.71 5.86
C SER A 123 16.50 -0.01 4.63
N LYS A 124 15.47 0.80 4.80
CA LYS A 124 14.83 1.58 3.75
C LYS A 124 14.90 3.06 4.11
N ASN A 125 15.37 3.89 3.19
CA ASN A 125 15.29 5.35 3.33
C ASN A 125 14.21 5.86 2.38
N GLU A 126 13.10 6.35 2.92
CA GLU A 126 12.03 6.98 2.14
C GLU A 126 11.73 8.37 2.68
N LYS A 127 11.90 9.39 1.83
CA LYS A 127 11.53 10.78 2.11
C LYS A 127 12.12 11.31 3.44
N GLY A 128 13.34 10.90 3.76
CA GLY A 128 14.04 11.31 4.98
C GLY A 128 13.72 10.49 6.23
N MET A 129 12.85 9.47 6.13
CA MET A 129 12.63 8.48 7.18
C MET A 129 13.51 7.26 6.91
N VAL A 130 14.34 6.91 7.88
CA VAL A 130 15.09 5.64 7.90
C VAL A 130 14.25 4.61 8.65
N MET A 131 13.90 3.53 7.97
CA MET A 131 13.16 2.40 8.51
C MET A 131 14.06 1.18 8.54
N ASP A 132 14.43 0.74 9.76
CA ASP A 132 15.19 -0.48 9.97
C ASP A 132 14.27 -1.64 10.33
N PHE A 133 14.34 -2.71 9.55
CA PHE A 133 13.54 -3.91 9.70
C PHE A 133 14.43 -5.06 10.17
N PHE A 134 14.01 -5.72 11.25
CA PHE A 134 14.68 -6.87 11.83
C PHE A 134 13.79 -8.10 11.71
N TYR A 135 14.25 -9.10 10.98
CA TYR A 135 13.52 -10.33 10.72
C TYR A 135 14.18 -11.50 11.44
N LYS A 136 13.35 -12.42 11.95
CA LYS A 136 13.77 -13.70 12.53
C LYS A 136 12.80 -14.80 12.12
N VAL A 137 13.31 -15.87 11.49
CA VAL A 137 12.50 -17.04 11.17
C VAL A 137 12.09 -17.73 12.47
N LYS A 138 10.79 -17.68 12.78
CA LYS A 138 10.20 -18.35 13.95
C LYS A 138 9.77 -19.79 13.63
N SER A 139 9.28 -20.03 12.42
CA SER A 139 8.80 -21.33 11.94
C SER A 139 8.87 -21.41 10.41
N ILE A 140 8.92 -22.64 9.88
CA ILE A 140 8.81 -22.97 8.45
C ILE A 140 7.74 -24.07 8.37
N LEU A 141 6.75 -23.90 7.49
CA LEU A 141 5.63 -24.83 7.29
C LEU A 141 5.92 -25.78 6.13
#